data_AF-A0A4R5TNA5-F1
#
_entry.id   AF-A0A4R5TNA5-F1
#
_cell.length_a   1.000
_cell.length_b   1.000
_cell.length_c   1.000
_cell.angle_alpha   90.00
_cell.angle_beta   90.00
_cell.angle_gamma   90.00
#
_symmetry.space_group_name_H-M   'P 1'
#
loop_
_entity.id
_entity.type
_entity.pdbx_description
1 polymer ?
#
loop_
_entity_poly.entity_id
_entity_poly.type
_entity_poly.pdbx_seq_one_letter_code
_entity_poly.pdbx_strand_id
1 'polypeptide(L)' 'MSIVADHIRGQLPEIGEGLSGQMADLSRDCTPERCERALINLRGAQQTILRLREALQREAGADAT' A
#
# COMPACT_ATOMS: atom_id res chain seq x y z
N MET A 1 11.49 14.41 -10.47
CA MET A 1 11.50 13.33 -9.46
C MET A 1 10.69 13.76 -8.25
N SER A 2 9.64 13.03 -7.95
CA SER A 2 8.56 13.35 -7.02
C SER A 2 8.90 12.81 -5.66
N ILE A 3 9.14 13.73 -4.72
CA ILE A 3 9.39 13.43 -3.30
C ILE A 3 8.29 12.51 -2.74
N VAL A 4 7.04 12.68 -3.19
CA VAL A 4 5.91 11.84 -2.79
C VAL A 4 6.05 10.42 -3.33
N ALA A 5 6.40 10.26 -4.61
CA ALA A 5 6.58 8.94 -5.21
C ALA A 5 7.74 8.18 -4.54
N ASP A 6 8.86 8.85 -4.29
CA ASP A 6 10.03 8.24 -3.64
C ASP A 6 9.75 7.87 -2.18
N HIS A 7 9.07 8.75 -1.45
CA HIS A 7 8.67 8.46 -0.07
C HIS A 7 7.78 7.21 0.00
N ILE A 8 6.77 7.12 -0.86
CA ILE A 8 5.87 5.96 -0.88
C ILE A 8 6.61 4.70 -1.34
N ARG A 9 7.50 4.79 -2.35
CA ARG A 9 8.35 3.65 -2.76
C ARG A 9 9.18 3.11 -1.61
N GLY A 10 9.74 3.99 -0.78
CA GLY A 10 10.50 3.61 0.41
C GLY A 10 9.68 2.82 1.44
N GLN A 11 8.36 3.04 1.50
CA GLN A 11 7.45 2.36 2.43
C GLN A 11 6.91 1.02 1.90
N LEU A 12 7.02 0.74 0.59
CA LEU A 12 6.46 -0.47 -0.01
C LEU A 12 6.95 -1.78 0.64
N PRO A 13 8.25 -1.94 1.00
CA PRO A 13 8.70 -3.16 1.65
C PRO A 13 7.99 -3.44 2.98
N GLU A 14 7.88 -2.42 3.84
CA GLU A 14 7.21 -2.54 5.15
C GLU A 14 5.71 -2.83 5.00
N ILE A 15 5.04 -2.20 4.03
CA ILE A 15 3.64 -2.47 3.71
C ILE A 15 3.48 -3.93 3.26
N GLY A 16 4.36 -4.42 2.39
CA GLY A 16 4.34 -5.80 1.91
C GLY A 16 4.55 -6.82 3.03
N GLU A 17 5.52 -6.57 3.91
CA GLU A 17 5.78 -7.41 5.07
C GLU A 17 4.58 -7.44 6.04
N GLY A 18 4.01 -6.29 6.34
CA GLY A 18 2.83 -6.18 7.20
C GLY A 18 1.60 -6.91 6.65
N LEU A 19 1.34 -6.81 5.34
CA LEU A 19 0.24 -7.54 4.70
C LEU A 19 0.50 -9.04 4.68
N SER A 20 1.72 -9.49 4.40
CA SER A 20 2.09 -10.90 4.42
C SER A 20 1.90 -11.51 5.80
N GLY A 21 2.36 -10.83 6.86
CA GLY A 21 2.15 -11.26 8.25
C GLY A 21 0.67 -11.39 8.61
N GLN A 22 -0.17 -10.45 8.16
CA GLN A 22 -1.61 -10.51 8.41
C GLN A 22 -2.30 -11.67 7.68
N MET A 23 -1.89 -11.97 6.45
CA MET A 23 -2.42 -13.13 5.73
C MET A 23 -1.98 -14.45 6.39
N ALA A 24 -0.74 -14.52 6.88
CA ALA A 24 -0.26 -15.66 7.66
C ALA A 24 -1.02 -15.83 8.98
N ASP A 25 -1.39 -14.74 9.65
CA ASP A 25 -2.22 -14.78 10.86
C ASP A 25 -3.63 -15.27 10.56
N LEU A 26 -4.28 -14.75 9.52
CA LEU A 26 -5.61 -15.20 9.09
C LEU A 26 -5.64 -16.67 8.67
N SER A 27 -4.59 -17.14 7.99
CA SER A 27 -4.47 -18.55 7.61
C SER A 27 -4.33 -19.47 8.82
N ARG A 28 -3.80 -18.97 9.94
CA ARG A 28 -3.65 -19.74 11.19
C ARG A 28 -4.92 -19.70 12.03
N ASP A 29 -5.57 -18.54 12.10
CA ASP A 29 -6.74 -18.29 12.94
C ASP A 29 -7.66 -17.25 12.27
N CYS A 30 -8.75 -17.74 11.67
CA CYS A 30 -9.68 -16.91 10.90
C CYS A 30 -10.88 -16.51 11.76
N THR A 31 -10.74 -15.41 12.52
CA THR A 31 -11.84 -14.81 13.29
C THR A 31 -12.41 -13.58 12.59
N PRO A 32 -13.67 -13.18 12.87
CA PRO A 32 -14.27 -11.96 12.34
C PRO A 32 -13.41 -10.70 12.59
N GLU A 33 -12.87 -10.54 13.79
CA GLU A 33 -12.07 -9.37 14.18
C GLU A 33 -10.75 -9.29 13.39
N ARG A 34 -10.13 -10.44 13.11
CA ARG A 34 -8.93 -10.53 12.29
C ARG A 34 -9.23 -10.21 10.83
N CYS A 35 -10.37 -10.68 10.31
CA CYS A 35 -10.84 -10.33 8.97
C CYS A 35 -11.07 -8.82 8.85
N GLU A 36 -11.75 -8.20 9.81
CA GLU A 36 -11.98 -6.76 9.84
C GLU A 36 -10.67 -5.96 9.87
N ARG A 37 -9.71 -6.38 10.70
CA ARG A 37 -8.39 -5.75 10.78
C ARG A 37 -7.64 -5.85 9.45
N ALA A 38 -7.64 -7.02 8.83
CA ALA A 38 -7.02 -7.21 7.51
C ALA A 38 -7.67 -6.32 6.44
N LEU A 39 -9.01 -6.20 6.44
CA LEU A 39 -9.72 -5.32 5.51
C LEU A 39 -9.33 -3.84 5.69
N ILE A 40 -9.18 -3.37 6.93
CA ILE A 40 -8.73 -1.99 7.22
C ILE A 40 -7.33 -1.76 6.64
N ASN A 41 -6.40 -2.68 6.86
CA ASN A 41 -5.03 -2.54 6.41
C ASN A 41 -4.89 -2.66 4.89
N LEU A 42 -5.66 -3.56 4.26
CA LEU A 42 -5.75 -3.66 2.80
C LEU A 42 -6.28 -2.37 2.18
N ARG A 43 -7.28 -1.73 2.78
CA ARG A 43 -7.75 -0.40 2.34
C ARG A 43 -6.65 0.65 2.48
N GLY A 44 -5.92 0.67 3.58
CA GLY A 44 -4.78 1.58 3.77
C GLY A 44 -3.68 1.39 2.71
N ALA A 45 -3.32 0.15 2.41
CA ALA A 45 -2.37 -0.19 1.37
C ALA A 45 -2.88 0.21 -0.03
N GLN A 46 -4.15 -0.06 -0.33
CA GLN A 46 -4.79 0.35 -1.58
C GLN A 46 -4.70 1.87 -1.76
N GLN A 47 -5.06 2.66 -0.74
CA GLN A 47 -4.98 4.12 -0.81
C GLN A 47 -3.54 4.61 -1.03
N THR A 48 -2.56 3.96 -0.41
CA THR A 48 -1.14 4.29 -0.59
C THR A 48 -0.68 4.02 -2.03
N ILE A 49 -1.07 2.88 -2.62
CA ILE A 49 -0.77 2.54 -4.01
C ILE A 49 -1.45 3.50 -4.99
N LEU A 50 -2.69 3.91 -4.72
CA LEU A 50 -3.40 4.90 -5.54
C LEU A 50 -2.68 6.24 -5.56
N ARG A 51 -2.22 6.72 -4.39
CA ARG A 51 -1.42 7.96 -4.29
C ARG A 51 -0.10 7.86 -5.04
N LEU A 52 0.57 6.69 -4.97
CA LEU A 52 1.78 6.44 -5.76
C LEU A 52 1.47 6.54 -7.25
N ARG A 53 0.43 5.86 -7.73
CA ARG A 53 0.01 5.90 -9.14
C ARG A 53 -0.25 7.34 -9.61
N GLU A 54 -0.99 8.12 -8.83
CA GLU A 54 -1.28 9.52 -9.13
C GLU A 54 -0.02 10.39 -9.16
N ALA A 55 0.93 10.16 -8.26
CA ALA A 55 2.20 10.86 -8.25
C ALA A 55 3.02 10.56 -9.52
N LEU A 56 3.10 9.29 -9.93
CA LEU A 56 3.80 8.86 -11.15
C LEU A 56 3.15 9.42 -12.42
N GLN A 57 1.80 9.44 -12.47
CA GLN A 57 1.07 10.01 -13.60
C GLN A 57 1.32 11.51 -13.76
N ARG A 58 1.41 12.25 -12.64
CA ARG A 58 1.75 13.67 -12.66
C ARG A 58 3.17 13.94 -13.13
N GLU A 59 4.14 13.11 -12.76
CA GLU A 59 5.51 13.20 -13.29
C GLU A 59 5.54 12.97 -14.80
N ALA A 60 4.91 11.89 -15.28
CA ALA A 60 4.89 11.56 -16.70
C ALA A 60 4.20 12.64 -17.56
N GLY A 61 3.16 13.30 -17.02
CA GLY A 61 2.51 14.43 -17.69
C GLY A 61 3.34 15.72 -17.67
N ALA A 62 4.12 15.95 -16.61
CA ALA A 62 5.00 17.11 -16.51
C ALA A 62 6.22 17.00 -17.45
N ASP A 63 6.77 15.80 -17.63
CA ASP A 63 7.91 15.56 -18.54
C ASP A 63 7.53 15.62 -20.03
N ALA A 64 6.23 15.64 -20.35
CA ALA A 64 5.72 15.70 -21.72
C ALA A 64 5.45 17.13 -22.26
N THR A 65 5.71 18.17 -21.46
CA THR A 65 5.47 19.58 -21.78
C THR A 65 6.75 20.39 -21.75
#